data_AF-A0A7V3WG94-F1
#
_entry.id   AF-A0A7V3WG94-F1
#
_cell.length_a   1.000
_cell.length_b   1.000
_cell.length_c   1.000
_cell.angle_alpha   90.00
_cell.angle_beta   90.00
_cell.angle_gamma   90.00
#
_symmetry.space_group_name_H-M   'P 1'
#
loop_
_entity.id
_entity.type
_entity.pdbx_description
1 polymer ?
#
loop_
_entity_poly.entity_id
_entity_poly.type
_entity_poly.pdbx_seq_one_letter_code
_entity_poly.pdbx_strand_id
1 'polypeptide(L)'
;MGRLKNGARIVVPWLIAFLILTHLFMEYSPRAVWEMFRRSNMLYLIIVSAAYFVSVYLADVISMQMVLKRFGFHTPLGTLLAARGTTYLVMNINYPASQAAFAYYLKKKAGVPIRETMGIFMFIGAIDFYILFSLASIGSLLQEISIGGMELGGVVRGLTISLYTLAILIYVIFKWDNAPRWMKRLTNFRVFMVLREASLKDYINITIYRVPLYICILLAFHLGIKAYHADVSFRHIFATIPLAYLIGIIPITPSGLGTTNYTITQLLLPYTTCKGTCIGGAGSLLFSATVTWMVINLALKALTGLVWLASSHKIRNRG
;
A
#
# COMPACT_ATOMS: atom_id res chain seq x y z
N MET A 1 4.45 34.11 -8.87
CA MET A 1 4.59 32.86 -9.66
C MET A 1 4.77 31.56 -8.85
N GLY A 2 5.35 31.56 -7.63
CA GLY A 2 5.54 30.33 -6.83
C GLY A 2 4.26 29.69 -6.26
N ARG A 3 3.23 30.47 -5.88
CA ARG A 3 1.96 29.96 -5.34
C ARG A 3 1.10 29.21 -6.38
N LEU A 4 1.08 29.67 -7.64
CA LEU A 4 0.35 29.00 -8.73
C LEU A 4 0.96 27.64 -9.10
N LYS A 5 2.29 27.53 -9.13
CA LYS A 5 2.99 26.24 -9.34
C LYS A 5 2.69 25.22 -8.23
N ASN A 6 2.51 25.68 -6.99
CA ASN A 6 2.14 24.81 -5.87
C ASN A 6 0.68 24.37 -5.92
N GLY A 7 -0.24 25.23 -6.37
CA GLY A 7 -1.65 24.87 -6.57
C GLY A 7 -1.83 23.81 -7.66
N ALA A 8 -1.19 23.98 -8.82
CA ALA A 8 -1.27 23.03 -9.93
C ALA A 8 -0.80 21.61 -9.55
N ARG A 9 0.28 21.50 -8.75
CA ARG A 9 0.79 20.21 -8.26
C ARG A 9 -0.18 19.46 -7.34
N ILE A 10 -1.05 20.18 -6.66
CA ILE A 10 -2.07 19.59 -5.79
C ILE A 10 -3.32 19.26 -6.61
N VAL A 11 -3.77 20.19 -7.46
CA VAL A 11 -5.05 20.05 -8.18
C VAL A 11 -4.99 19.01 -9.30
N VAL A 12 -3.87 18.89 -10.03
CA VAL A 12 -3.77 17.99 -11.19
C VAL A 12 -4.01 16.51 -10.82
N PRO A 13 -3.38 15.92 -9.80
CA PRO A 13 -3.65 14.53 -9.44
C PRO A 13 -5.13 14.26 -9.06
N TRP A 14 -5.78 15.21 -8.39
CA TRP A 14 -7.20 15.10 -8.05
C TRP A 14 -8.10 15.21 -9.29
N LEU A 15 -7.77 16.09 -10.23
CA LEU A 15 -8.47 16.17 -11.52
C LEU A 15 -8.32 14.87 -12.30
N ILE A 16 -7.12 14.28 -12.36
CA ILE A 16 -6.91 13.00 -13.04
C ILE A 16 -7.72 11.88 -12.36
N ALA A 17 -7.71 11.82 -11.03
CA ALA A 17 -8.51 10.84 -10.30
C ALA A 17 -10.01 11.00 -10.57
N PHE A 18 -10.50 12.25 -10.61
CA PHE A 18 -11.88 12.55 -10.98
C PHE A 18 -12.19 12.09 -12.41
N LEU A 19 -11.34 12.41 -13.39
CA LEU A 19 -11.52 12.00 -14.78
C LEU A 19 -11.56 10.47 -14.93
N ILE A 20 -10.69 9.73 -14.24
CA ILE A 20 -10.68 8.25 -14.28
C ILE A 20 -11.96 7.69 -13.67
N LEU A 21 -12.42 8.23 -12.54
CA LEU A 21 -13.68 7.79 -11.94
C LEU A 21 -14.89 8.14 -12.81
N THR A 22 -14.91 9.35 -13.39
CA THR A 22 -15.96 9.74 -14.34
C THR A 22 -15.98 8.82 -15.55
N HIS A 23 -14.81 8.48 -16.10
CA HIS A 23 -14.68 7.52 -17.19
C HIS A 23 -15.23 6.14 -16.78
N LEU A 24 -14.88 5.63 -15.60
CA LEU A 24 -15.43 4.39 -15.07
C LEU A 24 -16.95 4.43 -14.89
N PHE A 25 -17.52 5.55 -14.48
CA PHE A 25 -18.98 5.72 -14.39
C PHE A 25 -19.67 5.91 -15.74
N MET A 26 -18.94 6.31 -16.78
CA MET A 26 -19.44 6.32 -18.16
C MET A 26 -19.38 4.92 -18.78
N GLU A 27 -18.34 4.14 -18.47
CA GLU A 27 -18.17 2.75 -18.91
C GLU A 27 -19.14 1.80 -18.19
N TYR A 28 -19.29 1.97 -16.86
CA TYR A 28 -20.16 1.17 -16.01
C TYR A 28 -21.30 2.01 -15.45
N SER A 29 -22.54 1.69 -15.83
CA SER A 29 -23.69 2.52 -15.48
C SER A 29 -23.79 2.70 -13.95
N PRO A 30 -23.94 3.94 -13.43
CA PRO A 30 -24.00 4.19 -11.99
C PRO A 30 -25.13 3.42 -11.30
N ARG A 31 -26.24 3.19 -12.02
CA ARG A 31 -27.37 2.39 -11.54
C ARG A 31 -26.99 0.92 -11.34
N ALA A 32 -26.27 0.32 -12.29
CA ALA A 32 -25.80 -1.06 -12.15
C ALA A 32 -24.78 -1.21 -11.01
N VAL A 33 -23.83 -0.27 -10.89
CA VAL A 33 -22.85 -0.23 -9.79
C VAL A 33 -23.57 -0.15 -8.44
N TRP A 34 -24.56 0.74 -8.33
CA TRP A 34 -25.37 0.87 -7.11
C TRP A 34 -26.19 -0.38 -6.80
N GLU A 35 -26.72 -1.05 -7.81
CA GLU A 35 -27.44 -2.32 -7.64
C GLU A 35 -26.53 -3.46 -7.21
N MET A 36 -25.32 -3.55 -7.75
CA MET A 36 -24.31 -4.51 -7.29
C MET A 36 -23.96 -4.27 -5.83
N PHE A 37 -23.76 -3.01 -5.42
CA PHE A 37 -23.57 -2.64 -4.02
C PHE A 37 -24.73 -3.11 -3.14
N ARG A 38 -25.98 -2.82 -3.52
CA ARG A 38 -27.18 -3.20 -2.73
C ARG A 38 -27.37 -4.71 -2.61
N ARG A 39 -26.99 -5.47 -3.63
CA ARG A 39 -27.11 -6.93 -3.65
C ARG A 39 -25.94 -7.66 -3.01
N SER A 40 -24.85 -6.95 -2.71
CA SER A 40 -23.70 -7.54 -2.05
C SER A 40 -24.03 -7.95 -0.61
N ASN A 41 -23.41 -9.03 -0.15
CA ASN A 41 -23.44 -9.42 1.25
C ASN A 41 -22.53 -8.47 2.05
N MET A 42 -23.09 -7.33 2.45
CA MET A 42 -22.37 -6.26 3.13
C MET A 42 -21.78 -6.71 4.46
N LEU A 43 -22.49 -7.55 5.21
CA LEU A 43 -22.00 -8.08 6.49
C LEU A 43 -20.73 -8.91 6.28
N TYR A 44 -20.75 -9.82 5.31
CA TYR A 44 -19.58 -10.61 4.95
C TYR A 44 -18.41 -9.72 4.51
N LEU A 45 -18.68 -8.72 3.65
CA LEU A 45 -17.67 -7.78 3.19
C LEU A 45 -17.04 -6.97 4.35
N ILE A 46 -17.86 -6.50 5.30
CA ILE A 46 -17.38 -5.78 6.50
C ILE A 46 -16.51 -6.68 7.35
N ILE A 47 -16.93 -7.93 7.61
CA ILE A 47 -16.15 -8.89 8.40
C ILE A 47 -14.79 -9.17 7.75
N VAL A 48 -14.78 -9.47 6.44
CA VAL A 48 -13.55 -9.70 5.68
C VAL A 48 -12.65 -8.46 5.71
N SER A 49 -13.22 -7.27 5.50
CA SER A 49 -12.47 -6.01 5.51
C SER A 49 -11.90 -5.68 6.90
N ALA A 50 -12.64 -5.94 7.96
CA ALA A 50 -12.19 -5.74 9.33
C ALA A 50 -11.07 -6.72 9.70
N ALA A 51 -11.23 -8.01 9.37
CA ALA A 51 -10.20 -9.02 9.59
C ALA A 51 -8.91 -8.70 8.83
N TYR A 52 -9.04 -8.32 7.55
CA TYR A 52 -7.95 -7.80 6.74
C TYR A 52 -7.26 -6.61 7.40
N PHE A 53 -8.03 -5.59 7.79
CA PHE A 53 -7.49 -4.35 8.32
C PHE A 53 -6.73 -4.58 9.63
N VAL A 54 -7.30 -5.37 10.56
CA VAL A 54 -6.64 -5.72 11.83
C VAL A 54 -5.36 -6.50 11.56
N SER A 55 -5.40 -7.49 10.67
CA SER A 55 -4.22 -8.31 10.35
C SER A 55 -3.10 -7.47 9.76
N VAL A 56 -3.42 -6.62 8.79
CA VAL A 56 -2.45 -5.71 8.15
C VAL A 56 -1.91 -4.69 9.14
N TYR A 57 -2.77 -4.11 9.97
CA TYR A 57 -2.38 -3.14 10.97
C TYR A 57 -1.40 -3.73 12.00
N LEU A 58 -1.70 -4.92 12.52
CA LEU A 58 -0.84 -5.60 13.49
C LEU A 58 0.48 -6.03 12.85
N ALA A 59 0.45 -6.68 11.69
CA ALA A 59 1.68 -7.12 11.03
C ALA A 59 2.58 -5.93 10.61
N ASP A 60 1.99 -4.80 10.20
CA ASP A 60 2.73 -3.58 9.87
C ASP A 60 3.46 -3.05 11.10
N VAL A 61 2.75 -2.95 12.23
CA VAL A 61 3.31 -2.47 13.50
C VAL A 61 4.35 -3.43 14.09
N ILE A 62 4.10 -4.74 14.03
CA ILE A 62 5.06 -5.77 14.48
C ILE A 62 6.33 -5.72 13.63
N SER A 63 6.20 -5.66 12.30
CA SER A 63 7.35 -5.55 11.40
C SER A 63 8.17 -4.29 11.72
N MET A 64 7.50 -3.15 11.94
CA MET A 64 8.14 -1.90 12.33
C MET A 64 8.88 -2.02 13.67
N GLN A 65 8.27 -2.67 14.66
CA GLN A 65 8.88 -2.88 15.98
C GLN A 65 10.18 -3.69 15.86
N MET A 66 10.16 -4.76 15.06
CA MET A 66 11.32 -5.62 14.85
C MET A 66 12.48 -4.86 14.21
N VAL A 67 12.18 -4.01 13.22
CA VAL A 67 13.19 -3.17 12.57
C VAL A 67 13.75 -2.13 13.54
N LEU A 68 12.89 -1.42 14.27
CA LEU A 68 13.32 -0.45 15.28
C LEU A 68 14.26 -1.11 16.31
N LYS A 69 13.86 -2.27 16.84
CA LYS A 69 14.67 -3.03 17.81
C LYS A 69 16.02 -3.44 17.22
N ARG A 70 16.05 -3.89 15.96
CA ARG A 70 17.28 -4.29 15.27
C ARG A 70 18.30 -3.14 15.13
N PHE A 71 17.81 -1.91 14.98
CA PHE A 71 18.63 -0.70 14.89
C PHE A 71 18.77 0.05 16.23
N GLY A 72 18.56 -0.64 17.36
CA GLY A 72 18.85 -0.12 18.70
C GLY A 72 17.73 0.68 19.35
N PHE A 73 16.57 0.81 18.71
CA PHE A 73 15.43 1.58 19.24
C PHE A 73 14.38 0.67 19.88
N HIS A 74 14.30 0.71 21.20
CA HIS A 74 13.31 -0.05 21.96
C HIS A 74 12.00 0.74 22.05
N THR A 75 11.00 0.35 21.27
CA THR A 75 9.66 0.95 21.33
C THR A 75 8.61 -0.11 21.70
N PRO A 76 7.82 0.07 22.78
CA PRO A 76 6.75 -0.84 23.13
C PRO A 76 5.68 -0.92 22.02
N LEU A 77 5.12 -2.11 21.80
CA LEU A 77 4.12 -2.36 20.74
C LEU A 77 2.92 -1.42 20.87
N GLY A 78 2.42 -1.19 22.09
CA GLY A 78 1.31 -0.26 22.34
C GLY A 78 1.60 1.18 21.91
N THR A 79 2.86 1.63 22.02
CA THR A 79 3.26 2.97 21.55
C THR A 79 3.23 3.04 20.02
N LEU A 80 3.67 1.99 19.33
CA LEU A 80 3.64 1.91 17.88
C LEU A 80 2.22 1.76 17.33
N LEU A 81 1.36 0.99 18.01
CA LEU A 81 -0.07 0.92 17.69
C LEU A 81 -0.69 2.31 17.82
N ALA A 82 -0.54 2.98 18.96
CA ALA A 82 -1.06 4.33 19.13
C ALA A 82 -0.53 5.33 18.08
N ALA A 83 0.77 5.26 17.76
CA ALA A 83 1.38 6.08 16.73
C ALA A 83 0.75 5.82 15.35
N ARG A 84 0.73 4.55 14.90
CA ARG A 84 0.19 4.15 13.59
C ARG A 84 -1.28 4.49 13.48
N GLY A 85 -2.07 4.09 14.48
CA GLY A 85 -3.50 4.34 14.55
C GLY A 85 -3.82 5.83 14.44
N THR A 86 -3.21 6.67 15.28
CA THR A 86 -3.46 8.13 15.24
C THR A 86 -3.09 8.73 13.89
N THR A 87 -2.00 8.27 13.27
CA THR A 87 -1.56 8.78 11.98
C THR A 87 -2.47 8.39 10.81
N TYR A 88 -3.35 7.39 10.96
CA TYR A 88 -4.30 7.05 9.91
C TYR A 88 -5.28 8.16 9.54
N LEU A 89 -5.61 9.06 10.48
CA LEU A 89 -6.41 10.26 10.18
C LEU A 89 -5.69 11.18 9.19
N VAL A 90 -4.38 11.38 9.41
CA VAL A 90 -3.54 12.17 8.52
C VAL A 90 -3.35 11.45 7.19
N MET A 91 -3.19 10.13 7.22
CA MET A 91 -2.94 9.30 6.04
C MET A 91 -4.06 9.37 5.01
N ASN A 92 -5.31 9.44 5.46
CA ASN A 92 -6.47 9.59 4.58
C ASN A 92 -6.44 10.89 3.76
N ILE A 93 -5.75 11.92 4.27
CA ILE A 93 -5.62 13.22 3.60
C ILE A 93 -4.31 13.28 2.80
N ASN A 94 -3.21 12.85 3.42
CA ASN A 94 -1.87 12.95 2.85
C ASN A 94 -0.93 11.90 3.46
N TYR A 95 -0.53 10.93 2.63
CA TYR A 95 0.35 9.84 3.05
C TYR A 95 1.75 10.31 3.50
N PRO A 96 2.49 11.17 2.75
CA PRO A 96 3.76 11.72 3.23
C PRO A 96 3.67 12.44 4.59
N ALA A 97 2.63 13.27 4.78
CA ALA A 97 2.41 13.97 6.04
C ALA A 97 2.14 12.99 7.20
N SER A 98 1.46 11.88 6.93
CA SER A 98 1.25 10.80 7.90
C SER A 98 2.56 10.17 8.35
N GLN A 99 3.51 9.91 7.43
CA GLN A 99 4.82 9.36 7.81
C GLN A 99 5.62 10.36 8.66
N ALA A 100 5.60 11.65 8.30
CA ALA A 100 6.23 12.69 9.09
C ALA A 100 5.60 12.83 10.50
N ALA A 101 4.27 12.78 10.58
CA ALA A 101 3.54 12.79 11.85
C ALA A 101 3.89 11.56 12.72
N PHE A 102 4.02 10.38 12.11
CA PHE A 102 4.48 9.18 12.80
C PHE A 102 5.89 9.37 13.36
N ALA A 103 6.84 9.83 12.54
CA ALA A 103 8.21 10.04 12.97
C ALA A 103 8.32 11.06 14.10
N TYR A 104 7.53 12.14 14.04
CA TYR A 104 7.42 13.10 15.13
C TYR A 104 6.84 12.48 16.41
N TYR A 105 5.80 11.64 16.29
CA TYR A 105 5.21 10.92 17.42
C TYR A 105 6.25 10.03 18.11
N LEU A 106 7.03 9.26 17.35
CA LEU A 106 8.11 8.42 17.91
C LEU A 106 9.19 9.24 18.59
N LYS A 107 9.61 10.37 18.01
CA LYS A 107 10.55 11.27 18.66
C LYS A 107 10.04 11.73 20.03
N LYS A 108 8.76 12.11 20.09
CA LYS A 108 8.17 12.64 21.33
C LYS A 108 7.93 11.57 22.39
N LYS A 109 7.53 10.35 22.01
CA LYS A 109 7.08 9.30 22.95
C LYS A 109 8.12 8.22 23.23
N ALA A 110 9.02 7.95 22.29
CA ALA A 110 10.01 6.88 22.37
C ALA A 110 11.45 7.39 22.22
N GLY A 111 11.66 8.70 22.07
CA GLY A 111 13.00 9.30 21.93
C GLY A 111 13.72 8.98 20.62
N VAL A 112 13.05 8.30 19.68
CA VAL A 112 13.67 7.88 18.41
C VAL A 112 13.84 9.11 17.51
N PRO A 113 15.05 9.45 17.06
CA PRO A 113 15.23 10.64 16.25
C PRO A 113 14.59 10.49 14.86
N ILE A 114 14.07 11.61 14.34
CA ILE A 114 13.20 11.63 13.14
C ILE A 114 13.92 11.10 11.91
N ARG A 115 15.21 11.41 11.75
CA ARG A 115 15.97 11.06 10.54
C ARG A 115 16.14 9.54 10.43
N GLU A 116 16.37 8.90 11.56
CA GLU A 116 16.55 7.46 11.73
C GLU A 116 15.21 6.75 11.51
N THR A 117 14.11 7.29 12.04
CA THR A 117 12.76 6.79 11.75
C THR A 117 12.44 6.87 10.26
N MET A 118 12.74 8.00 9.61
CA MET A 118 12.52 8.15 8.17
C MET A 118 13.40 7.20 7.36
N GLY A 119 14.64 6.95 7.78
CA GLY A 119 15.52 5.94 7.19
C GLY A 119 14.93 4.53 7.29
N ILE A 120 14.36 4.19 8.44
CA ILE A 120 13.65 2.92 8.66
C ILE A 120 12.42 2.81 7.75
N PHE A 121 11.63 3.87 7.62
CA PHE A 121 10.47 3.88 6.72
C PHE A 121 10.85 3.73 5.26
N MET A 122 11.93 4.41 4.82
CA MET A 122 12.47 4.24 3.48
C MET A 122 12.95 2.81 3.24
N PHE A 123 13.60 2.21 4.24
CA PHE A 123 14.08 0.84 4.16
C PHE A 123 12.95 -0.19 4.05
N ILE A 124 11.94 -0.09 4.91
CA ILE A 124 10.74 -0.94 4.85
C ILE A 124 10.00 -0.71 3.54
N GLY A 125 9.82 0.55 3.13
CA GLY A 125 9.18 0.90 1.87
C GLY A 125 9.91 0.33 0.65
N ALA A 126 11.25 0.34 0.65
CA ALA A 126 12.04 -0.30 -0.41
C ALA A 126 11.79 -1.81 -0.45
N ILE A 127 11.78 -2.48 0.70
CA ILE A 127 11.45 -3.92 0.80
C ILE A 127 10.04 -4.20 0.29
N ASP A 128 9.07 -3.36 0.64
CA ASP A 128 7.70 -3.43 0.14
C ASP A 128 7.63 -3.34 -1.38
N PHE A 129 8.38 -2.39 -1.97
CA PHE A 129 8.51 -2.30 -3.42
C PHE A 129 9.09 -3.58 -4.02
N TYR A 130 10.18 -4.12 -3.46
CA TYR A 130 10.78 -5.36 -3.97
C TYR A 130 9.80 -6.55 -3.89
N ILE A 131 9.03 -6.66 -2.81
CA ILE A 131 8.00 -7.70 -2.67
C ILE A 131 6.93 -7.51 -3.74
N LEU A 132 6.38 -6.31 -3.91
CA LEU A 132 5.34 -6.05 -4.91
C LEU A 132 5.82 -6.33 -6.34
N PHE A 133 7.02 -5.87 -6.71
CA PHE A 133 7.62 -6.15 -8.02
C PHE A 133 7.84 -7.64 -8.25
N SER A 134 8.32 -8.36 -7.22
CA SER A 134 8.49 -9.81 -7.28
C SER A 134 7.17 -10.54 -7.45
N LEU A 135 6.16 -10.20 -6.66
CA LEU A 135 4.84 -10.80 -6.75
C LEU A 135 4.19 -10.51 -8.11
N ALA A 136 4.28 -9.28 -8.62
CA ALA A 136 3.76 -8.91 -9.93
C ALA A 136 4.52 -9.63 -11.07
N SER A 137 5.83 -9.82 -10.93
CA SER A 137 6.65 -10.58 -11.88
C SER A 137 6.30 -12.06 -11.91
N ILE A 138 6.19 -12.70 -10.74
CA ILE A 138 5.72 -14.09 -10.64
C ILE A 138 4.30 -14.19 -11.20
N GLY A 139 3.44 -13.24 -10.85
CA GLY A 139 2.09 -13.10 -11.38
C GLY A 139 2.02 -13.07 -12.91
N SER A 140 2.91 -12.30 -13.53
CA SER A 140 3.01 -12.19 -14.99
C SER A 140 3.49 -13.46 -15.70
N LEU A 141 4.09 -14.41 -14.97
CA LEU A 141 4.43 -15.73 -15.50
C LEU A 141 3.23 -16.69 -15.42
N LEU A 142 2.29 -16.42 -14.53
CA LEU A 142 1.10 -17.26 -14.33
C LEU A 142 -0.02 -16.92 -15.30
N GLN A 143 -0.05 -15.73 -15.89
CA GLN A 143 -1.05 -15.35 -16.89
C GLN A 143 -0.50 -14.24 -17.78
N GLU A 144 -1.03 -14.15 -19.00
CA GLU A 144 -0.79 -12.99 -19.85
C GLU A 144 -1.49 -11.77 -19.24
N ILE A 145 -0.71 -10.72 -19.01
CA ILE A 145 -1.21 -9.45 -18.47
C ILE A 145 -1.03 -8.41 -19.57
N SER A 146 -2.15 -7.99 -20.15
CA SER A 146 -2.17 -6.92 -21.14
C SER A 146 -3.24 -5.88 -20.81
N ILE A 147 -2.91 -4.62 -21.03
CA ILE A 147 -3.86 -3.49 -20.95
C ILE A 147 -3.66 -2.68 -22.22
N GLY A 148 -4.74 -2.47 -22.99
CA GLY A 148 -4.69 -1.69 -24.23
C GLY A 148 -3.72 -2.25 -25.29
N GLY A 149 -3.54 -3.57 -25.34
CA GLY A 149 -2.64 -4.25 -26.29
C GLY A 149 -1.15 -4.26 -25.90
N MET A 150 -0.76 -3.62 -24.80
CA MET A 150 0.62 -3.65 -24.30
C MET A 150 0.84 -4.88 -23.39
N GLU A 151 1.85 -5.71 -23.68
CA GLU A 151 2.25 -6.81 -22.80
C GLU A 151 2.96 -6.26 -21.56
N LEU A 152 2.23 -6.12 -20.45
CA LEU A 152 2.79 -5.60 -19.20
C LEU A 152 3.70 -6.62 -18.50
N GLY A 153 3.55 -7.91 -18.81
CA GLY A 153 4.33 -8.96 -18.19
C GLY A 153 5.84 -8.79 -18.39
N GLY A 154 6.27 -8.65 -19.65
CA GLY A 154 7.68 -8.41 -20.00
C GLY A 154 8.24 -7.14 -19.33
N VAL A 155 7.47 -6.06 -19.34
CA VAL A 155 7.87 -4.78 -18.72
C VAL A 155 8.09 -4.95 -17.21
N VAL A 156 7.14 -5.55 -16.51
CA VAL A 156 7.22 -5.75 -15.05
C VAL A 156 8.41 -6.65 -14.69
N ARG A 157 8.65 -7.73 -15.44
CA ARG A 157 9.80 -8.61 -15.23
C ARG A 157 11.13 -7.86 -15.44
N GLY A 158 11.24 -7.09 -16.52
CA GLY A 158 12.43 -6.27 -16.81
C GLY A 158 12.69 -5.22 -15.73
N LEU A 159 11.64 -4.55 -15.23
CA LEU A 159 11.74 -3.60 -14.13
C LEU A 159 12.18 -4.28 -12.83
N THR A 160 11.64 -5.46 -12.51
CA THR A 160 12.05 -6.22 -11.32
C THR A 160 13.52 -6.60 -11.37
N ILE A 161 14.01 -7.13 -12.49
CA ILE A 161 15.44 -7.44 -12.68
C ILE A 161 16.27 -6.18 -12.47
N SER A 162 15.89 -5.07 -13.13
CA SER A 162 16.59 -3.78 -13.02
C SER A 162 16.65 -3.27 -11.58
N LEU A 163 15.56 -3.40 -10.83
CA LEU A 163 15.47 -3.01 -9.42
C LEU A 163 16.38 -3.86 -8.54
N TYR A 164 16.43 -5.18 -8.74
CA TYR A 164 17.33 -6.06 -8.01
C TYR A 164 18.80 -5.79 -8.34
N THR A 165 19.13 -5.56 -9.61
CA THR A 165 20.47 -5.15 -10.02
C THR A 165 20.86 -3.84 -9.33
N LEU A 166 19.98 -2.84 -9.32
CA LEU A 166 20.20 -1.58 -8.62
C LEU A 166 20.37 -1.79 -7.11
N ALA A 167 19.57 -2.66 -6.49
CA ALA A 167 19.68 -2.99 -5.07
C ALA A 167 21.06 -3.56 -4.72
N ILE A 168 21.56 -4.48 -5.54
CA ILE A 168 22.88 -5.10 -5.37
C ILE A 168 23.98 -4.05 -5.55
N LEU A 169 23.88 -3.19 -6.58
CA LEU A 169 24.84 -2.12 -6.81
C LEU A 169 24.88 -1.14 -5.63
N ILE A 170 23.71 -0.73 -5.13
CA ILE A 170 23.61 0.11 -3.93
C ILE A 170 24.24 -0.60 -2.74
N TYR A 171 23.91 -1.86 -2.48
CA TYR A 171 24.48 -2.62 -1.39
C TYR A 171 26.02 -2.68 -1.45
N VAL A 172 26.58 -2.98 -2.63
CA VAL A 172 28.04 -3.01 -2.86
C VAL A 172 28.65 -1.62 -2.62
N ILE A 173 28.05 -0.56 -3.16
CA ILE A 173 28.51 0.83 -2.96
C ILE A 173 28.56 1.21 -1.48
N PHE A 174 27.54 0.83 -0.70
CA PHE A 174 27.48 1.14 0.73
C PHE A 174 28.47 0.33 1.58
N LYS A 175 28.91 -0.84 1.09
CA LYS A 175 29.92 -1.69 1.75
C LYS A 175 31.34 -1.50 1.19
N TRP A 176 31.53 -0.59 0.24
CA TRP A 176 32.82 -0.39 -0.39
C TRP A 176 33.71 0.56 0.43
N ASP A 177 34.65 -0.01 1.18
CA ASP A 177 35.55 0.75 2.07
C ASP A 177 36.43 1.76 1.34
N ASN A 178 36.76 1.51 0.06
CA ASN A 178 37.61 2.38 -0.77
C ASN A 178 36.82 3.32 -1.70
N ALA A 179 35.52 3.53 -1.42
CA ALA A 179 34.68 4.44 -2.19
C ALA A 179 35.26 5.88 -2.28
N PRO A 180 35.13 6.58 -3.42
CA PRO A 180 35.52 7.98 -3.56
C PRO A 180 34.89 8.89 -2.51
N ARG A 181 35.59 9.96 -2.11
CA ARG A 181 35.16 10.87 -1.02
C ARG A 181 33.75 11.46 -1.22
N TRP A 182 33.37 11.78 -2.47
CA TRP A 182 32.03 12.30 -2.78
C TRP A 182 30.94 11.25 -2.53
N MET A 183 31.23 9.98 -2.81
CA MET A 183 30.30 8.86 -2.60
C MET A 183 30.17 8.55 -1.11
N LYS A 184 31.28 8.56 -0.36
CA LYS A 184 31.26 8.47 1.12
C LYS A 184 30.47 9.60 1.77
N ARG A 185 30.49 10.81 1.19
CA ARG A 185 29.68 11.94 1.70
C ARG A 185 28.18 11.67 1.55
N LEU A 186 27.74 11.03 0.47
CA LEU A 186 26.35 10.64 0.25
C LEU A 186 25.92 9.47 1.14
N THR A 187 26.77 8.45 1.32
CA THR A 187 26.43 7.28 2.15
C THR A 187 26.45 7.59 3.66
N ASN A 188 27.13 8.65 4.09
CA ASN A 188 27.23 9.05 5.50
C ASN A 188 26.04 9.87 6.03
N PHE A 189 25.03 10.18 5.21
CA PHE A 189 23.81 10.82 5.72
C PHE A 189 23.07 9.87 6.68
N ARG A 190 22.61 10.40 7.83
CA ARG A 190 21.93 9.60 8.87
C ARG A 190 20.69 8.86 8.40
N VAL A 191 20.01 9.35 7.36
CA VAL A 191 18.86 8.67 6.76
C VAL A 191 19.26 7.32 6.13
N PHE A 192 20.50 7.18 5.65
CA PHE A 192 21.04 5.95 5.08
C PHE A 192 21.79 5.07 6.09
N MET A 193 21.82 5.46 7.37
CA MET A 193 22.42 4.66 8.44
C MET A 193 21.88 3.22 8.42
N VAL A 194 20.56 3.09 8.22
CA VAL A 194 19.87 1.80 8.11
C VAL A 194 20.42 0.95 6.96
N LEU A 195 20.61 1.54 5.77
CA LEU A 195 21.16 0.82 4.61
C LEU A 195 22.62 0.42 4.81
N ARG A 196 23.40 1.26 5.49
CA ARG A 196 24.81 1.02 5.78
C ARG A 196 25.00 -0.11 6.80
N GLU A 197 24.18 -0.14 7.84
CA GLU A 197 24.27 -1.10 8.95
C GLU A 197 23.50 -2.40 8.69
N ALA A 198 22.51 -2.37 7.79
CA ALA A 198 21.79 -3.57 7.38
C ALA A 198 22.74 -4.62 6.81
N SER A 199 22.59 -5.84 7.31
CA SER A 199 23.17 -7.06 6.75
C SER A 199 22.17 -7.72 5.81
N LEU A 200 22.62 -8.63 4.93
CA LEU A 200 21.71 -9.41 4.07
C LEU A 200 20.64 -10.16 4.87
N LYS A 201 20.97 -10.64 6.08
CA LYS A 201 20.01 -11.27 7.00
C LYS A 201 18.88 -10.32 7.38
N ASP A 202 19.15 -9.03 7.52
CA ASP A 202 18.13 -8.03 7.86
C ASP A 202 17.13 -7.85 6.71
N TYR A 203 17.61 -7.80 5.46
CA TYR A 203 16.73 -7.76 4.27
C TYR A 203 15.82 -8.98 4.21
N ILE A 204 16.36 -10.18 4.43
CA ILE A 204 15.59 -11.44 4.40
C ILE A 204 14.58 -11.47 5.54
N ASN A 205 15.01 -11.18 6.78
CA ASN A 205 14.13 -11.23 7.95
C ASN A 205 12.96 -10.25 7.81
N ILE A 206 13.23 -9.02 7.36
CA ILE A 206 12.17 -8.03 7.18
C ILE A 206 11.25 -8.45 6.04
N THR A 207 11.78 -8.98 4.93
CA THR A 207 10.95 -9.55 3.87
C THR A 207 9.99 -10.60 4.42
N ILE A 208 10.49 -11.54 5.23
CA ILE A 208 9.65 -12.56 5.88
C ILE A 208 8.57 -11.93 6.76
N TYR A 209 8.88 -10.88 7.54
CA TYR A 209 7.87 -10.20 8.35
C TYR A 209 6.85 -9.39 7.53
N ARG A 210 7.22 -8.94 6.32
CA ARG A 210 6.35 -8.15 5.44
C ARG A 210 5.47 -9.01 4.55
N VAL A 211 5.93 -10.19 4.12
CA VAL A 211 5.16 -11.11 3.25
C VAL A 211 3.74 -11.42 3.77
N PRO A 212 3.49 -11.67 5.08
CA PRO A 212 2.15 -11.88 5.61
C PRO A 212 1.16 -10.75 5.27
N LEU A 213 1.62 -9.50 5.20
CA LEU A 213 0.78 -8.36 4.83
C LEU A 213 0.21 -8.51 3.43
N TYR A 214 1.05 -8.89 2.48
CA TYR A 214 0.65 -9.10 1.09
C TYR A 214 -0.24 -10.32 0.95
N ILE A 215 0.03 -11.40 1.68
CA ILE A 215 -0.87 -12.56 1.73
C ILE A 215 -2.26 -12.14 2.22
N CYS A 216 -2.34 -11.36 3.30
CA CYS A 216 -3.61 -10.83 3.79
C CYS A 216 -4.32 -9.97 2.74
N ILE A 217 -3.60 -9.11 2.01
CA ILE A 217 -4.18 -8.32 0.90
C ILE A 217 -4.79 -9.25 -0.16
N LEU A 218 -4.02 -10.22 -0.65
CA LEU A 218 -4.45 -11.11 -1.73
C LEU A 218 -5.66 -11.97 -1.31
N LEU A 219 -5.62 -12.55 -0.10
CA LEU A 219 -6.73 -13.33 0.45
C LEU A 219 -7.97 -12.45 0.62
N ALA A 220 -7.82 -11.23 1.12
CA ALA A 220 -8.95 -10.35 1.35
C ALA A 220 -9.62 -9.91 0.03
N PHE A 221 -8.86 -9.70 -1.04
CA PHE A 221 -9.43 -9.47 -2.37
C PHE A 221 -10.19 -10.72 -2.88
N HIS A 222 -9.58 -11.91 -2.76
CA HIS A 222 -10.23 -13.15 -3.18
C HIS A 222 -11.54 -13.41 -2.42
N LEU A 223 -11.55 -13.17 -1.10
CA LEU A 223 -12.74 -13.30 -0.28
C LEU A 223 -13.74 -12.16 -0.52
N GLY A 224 -13.27 -10.92 -0.66
CA GLY A 224 -14.12 -9.75 -0.86
C GLY A 224 -14.99 -9.83 -2.12
N ILE A 225 -14.49 -10.41 -3.21
CA ILE A 225 -15.27 -10.62 -4.44
C ILE A 225 -16.43 -11.61 -4.20
N LYS A 226 -16.26 -12.60 -3.31
CA LYS A 226 -17.34 -13.54 -2.96
C LYS A 226 -18.53 -12.86 -2.28
N ALA A 227 -18.32 -11.69 -1.66
CA ALA A 227 -19.42 -10.87 -1.13
C ALA A 227 -20.42 -10.44 -2.22
N TYR A 228 -19.98 -10.40 -3.48
CA TYR A 228 -20.79 -10.02 -4.63
C TYR A 228 -21.35 -11.22 -5.40
N HIS A 229 -21.27 -12.42 -4.82
CA HIS A 229 -21.67 -13.67 -5.50
C HIS A 229 -20.90 -13.90 -6.82
N ALA A 230 -19.68 -13.39 -6.90
CA ALA A 230 -18.75 -13.66 -7.99
C ALA A 230 -17.58 -14.50 -7.50
N ASP A 231 -16.92 -15.17 -8.44
CA ASP A 231 -15.74 -15.97 -8.17
C ASP A 231 -14.63 -15.62 -9.16
N VAL A 232 -13.44 -15.43 -8.61
CA VAL A 232 -12.19 -15.22 -9.33
C VAL A 232 -11.17 -16.14 -8.69
N SER A 233 -10.55 -17.00 -9.49
CA SER A 233 -9.50 -17.91 -8.98
C SER A 233 -8.39 -17.11 -8.31
N PHE A 234 -7.87 -17.64 -7.20
CA PHE A 234 -6.77 -17.02 -6.47
C PHE A 234 -5.54 -16.76 -7.36
N ARG A 235 -5.32 -17.59 -8.39
CA ARG A 235 -4.27 -17.38 -9.40
C ARG A 235 -4.37 -16.01 -10.09
N HIS A 236 -5.57 -15.62 -10.52
CA HIS A 236 -5.79 -14.35 -11.21
C HIS A 236 -5.69 -13.16 -10.25
N ILE A 237 -6.14 -13.32 -9.01
CA ILE A 237 -5.95 -12.33 -7.93
C ILE A 237 -4.47 -12.12 -7.65
N PHE A 238 -3.72 -13.21 -7.46
CA PHE A 238 -2.28 -13.17 -7.21
C PHE A 238 -1.53 -12.45 -8.33
N ALA A 239 -1.91 -12.70 -9.59
CA ALA A 239 -1.24 -12.08 -10.73
C ALA A 239 -1.60 -10.59 -10.92
N THR A 240 -2.82 -10.21 -10.58
CA THR A 240 -3.37 -8.88 -10.88
C THR A 240 -3.15 -7.86 -9.77
N ILE A 241 -3.41 -8.25 -8.53
CA ILE A 241 -3.46 -7.30 -7.41
C ILE A 241 -2.10 -6.64 -7.15
N PRO A 242 -0.95 -7.35 -7.08
CA PRO A 242 0.35 -6.71 -6.88
C PRO A 242 0.67 -5.68 -7.97
N LEU A 243 0.35 -5.99 -9.23
CA LEU A 243 0.52 -5.06 -10.34
C LEU A 243 -0.38 -3.83 -10.22
N ALA A 244 -1.65 -4.03 -9.84
CA ALA A 244 -2.57 -2.91 -9.62
C ALA A 244 -2.09 -1.97 -8.51
N TYR A 245 -1.51 -2.53 -7.43
CA TYR A 245 -0.88 -1.72 -6.38
C TYR A 245 0.37 -0.99 -6.88
N LEU A 246 1.22 -1.60 -7.72
CA LEU A 246 2.35 -0.92 -8.33
C LEU A 246 1.91 0.29 -9.17
N ILE A 247 0.87 0.11 -9.99
CA ILE A 247 0.28 1.21 -10.78
C ILE A 247 -0.30 2.28 -9.87
N GLY A 248 -0.98 1.89 -8.78
CA GLY A 248 -1.54 2.81 -7.79
C GLY A 248 -0.51 3.62 -7.00
N ILE A 249 0.75 3.16 -6.93
CA ILE A 249 1.83 3.91 -6.28
C ILE A 249 2.40 5.00 -7.21
N ILE A 250 2.20 4.90 -8.53
CA ILE A 250 2.61 5.95 -9.45
C ILE A 250 1.83 7.23 -9.08
N PRO A 251 2.50 8.38 -8.86
CA PRO A 251 1.88 9.60 -8.37
C PRO A 251 1.04 10.33 -9.44
N ILE A 252 0.21 9.58 -10.17
CA ILE A 252 -0.78 10.06 -11.12
C ILE A 252 -2.03 10.54 -10.37
N THR A 253 -2.43 9.79 -9.34
CA THR A 253 -3.63 10.05 -8.54
C THR A 253 -3.32 9.95 -7.05
N PRO A 254 -3.97 10.75 -6.18
CA PRO A 254 -3.78 10.66 -4.74
C PRO A 254 -4.07 9.24 -4.24
N SER A 255 -3.07 8.61 -3.63
CA SER A 255 -3.18 7.25 -3.07
C SER A 255 -3.71 6.19 -4.06
N GLY A 256 -3.46 6.35 -5.37
CA GLY A 256 -3.93 5.40 -6.39
C GLY A 256 -5.44 5.43 -6.63
N LEU A 257 -6.14 6.47 -6.17
CA LEU A 257 -7.59 6.60 -6.30
C LEU A 257 -8.01 6.66 -7.77
N GLY A 258 -8.98 5.84 -8.16
CA GLY A 258 -9.39 5.69 -9.55
C GLY A 258 -8.47 4.76 -10.35
N THR A 259 -7.15 5.01 -10.38
CA THR A 259 -6.18 4.18 -11.14
C THR A 259 -6.16 2.73 -10.67
N THR A 260 -6.13 2.49 -9.35
CA THR A 260 -6.16 1.14 -8.79
C THR A 260 -7.51 0.46 -9.06
N ASN A 261 -8.63 1.20 -8.92
CA ASN A 261 -9.97 0.67 -9.19
C ASN A 261 -10.13 0.27 -10.66
N TYR A 262 -9.67 1.14 -11.58
CA TYR A 262 -9.64 0.88 -13.01
C TYR A 262 -8.80 -0.37 -13.33
N THR A 263 -7.57 -0.41 -12.81
CA THR A 263 -6.63 -1.49 -13.10
C THR A 263 -7.15 -2.84 -12.63
N ILE A 264 -7.64 -2.91 -11.39
CA ILE A 264 -8.23 -4.16 -10.85
C ILE A 264 -9.44 -4.58 -11.67
N THR A 265 -10.32 -3.63 -12.02
CA THR A 265 -11.53 -3.91 -12.80
C THR A 265 -11.17 -4.49 -14.16
N GLN A 266 -10.31 -3.81 -14.92
CA GLN A 266 -9.94 -4.23 -16.28
C GLN A 266 -9.16 -5.56 -16.31
N LEU A 267 -8.21 -5.75 -15.39
CA LEU A 267 -7.39 -6.95 -15.37
C LEU A 267 -8.14 -8.19 -14.84
N LEU A 268 -9.11 -8.02 -13.95
CA LEU A 268 -9.92 -9.15 -13.46
C LEU A 268 -11.18 -9.40 -14.28
N LEU A 269 -11.62 -8.46 -15.12
CA LEU A 269 -12.83 -8.57 -15.93
C LEU A 269 -12.90 -9.89 -16.72
N PRO A 270 -11.85 -10.33 -17.45
CA PRO A 270 -11.91 -11.56 -18.24
C PRO A 270 -12.01 -12.85 -17.40
N TYR A 271 -11.63 -12.76 -16.12
CA TYR A 271 -11.52 -13.90 -15.22
C TYR A 271 -12.63 -13.96 -14.16
N THR A 272 -13.58 -13.04 -14.23
CA THR A 272 -14.65 -12.92 -13.23
C THR A 272 -15.87 -13.69 -13.67
N THR A 273 -16.24 -14.69 -12.88
CA THR A 273 -17.45 -15.50 -13.10
C THR A 273 -18.55 -15.06 -12.13
N CYS A 274 -19.71 -14.73 -12.68
CA CYS A 274 -20.88 -14.34 -11.91
C CYS A 274 -21.73 -15.56 -11.60
N LYS A 275 -21.95 -15.86 -10.31
CA LYS A 275 -22.90 -16.90 -9.88
C LYS A 275 -24.28 -16.26 -9.70
N GLY A 276 -24.88 -15.77 -10.80
CA GLY A 276 -26.19 -15.11 -10.81
C GLY A 276 -26.32 -13.97 -11.83
N THR A 277 -27.35 -13.13 -11.68
CA THR A 277 -27.57 -11.94 -12.53
C THR A 277 -26.62 -10.80 -12.15
N CYS A 278 -25.53 -10.65 -12.89
CA CYS A 278 -24.67 -9.47 -12.85
C CYS A 278 -25.29 -8.34 -13.68
N ILE A 279 -26.04 -7.47 -13.00
CA ILE A 279 -26.63 -6.29 -13.63
C ILE A 279 -25.50 -5.38 -14.11
N GLY A 280 -25.50 -5.04 -15.39
CA GLY A 280 -24.42 -4.26 -16.01
C GLY A 280 -23.09 -5.02 -16.16
N GLY A 281 -23.10 -6.35 -16.07
CA GLY A 281 -21.94 -7.21 -16.31
C GLY A 281 -20.93 -7.27 -15.15
N ALA A 282 -19.89 -8.09 -15.33
CA ALA A 282 -18.84 -8.31 -14.33
C ALA A 282 -18.03 -7.04 -14.01
N GLY A 283 -17.90 -6.10 -14.96
CA GLY A 283 -17.20 -4.84 -14.75
C GLY A 283 -17.90 -3.93 -13.73
N SER A 284 -19.23 -3.80 -13.81
CA SER A 284 -20.02 -3.04 -12.82
C SER A 284 -19.89 -3.63 -11.41
N LEU A 285 -19.80 -4.96 -11.31
CA LEU A 285 -19.58 -5.67 -10.05
C LEU A 285 -18.19 -5.39 -9.48
N LEU A 286 -17.12 -5.57 -10.27
CA LEU A 286 -15.74 -5.34 -9.85
C LEU A 286 -15.52 -3.88 -9.46
N PHE A 287 -16.08 -2.95 -10.22
CA PHE A 287 -15.99 -1.53 -9.90
C PHE A 287 -16.74 -1.21 -8.59
N SER A 288 -17.96 -1.75 -8.40
CA SER A 288 -18.68 -1.64 -7.12
C SER A 288 -17.86 -2.21 -5.96
N ALA A 289 -17.26 -3.39 -6.14
CA ALA A 289 -16.46 -4.06 -5.11
C ALA A 289 -15.23 -3.23 -4.70
N THR A 290 -14.49 -2.69 -5.68
CA THR A 290 -13.28 -1.89 -5.42
C THR A 290 -13.61 -0.55 -4.75
N VAL A 291 -14.67 0.15 -5.18
CA VAL A 291 -15.13 1.39 -4.54
C VAL A 291 -15.61 1.14 -3.12
N THR A 292 -16.41 0.09 -2.90
CA THR A 292 -16.92 -0.27 -1.57
C THR A 292 -15.78 -0.65 -0.63
N TRP A 293 -14.84 -1.45 -1.11
CA TRP A 293 -13.62 -1.79 -0.37
C TRP A 293 -12.83 -0.55 0.06
N MET A 294 -12.64 0.40 -0.87
CA MET A 294 -11.97 1.67 -0.60
C MET A 294 -12.67 2.47 0.51
N VAL A 295 -14.00 2.61 0.43
CA VAL A 295 -14.80 3.33 1.43
C VAL A 295 -14.71 2.67 2.81
N ILE A 296 -14.87 1.34 2.88
CA ILE A 296 -14.74 0.59 4.15
C ILE A 296 -13.34 0.77 4.73
N ASN A 297 -12.29 0.69 3.91
CA ASN A 297 -10.91 0.85 4.35
C ASN A 297 -10.63 2.25 4.91
N LEU A 298 -11.14 3.30 4.25
CA LEU A 298 -11.06 4.68 4.73
C LEU A 298 -11.80 4.87 6.06
N ALA A 299 -12.99 4.26 6.20
CA ALA A 299 -13.77 4.29 7.43
C ALA A 299 -13.04 3.58 8.58
N LEU A 300 -12.51 2.38 8.37
CA LEU A 300 -11.75 1.63 9.38
C LEU A 300 -10.50 2.39 9.84
N LYS A 301 -9.78 3.02 8.91
CA LYS A 301 -8.63 3.91 9.21
C LYS A 301 -9.06 5.10 10.06
N ALA A 302 -10.15 5.76 9.68
CA ALA A 302 -10.67 6.92 10.41
C ALA A 302 -11.11 6.53 11.83
N LEU A 303 -11.89 5.46 11.97
CA LEU A 303 -12.36 4.94 13.26
C LEU A 303 -11.18 4.58 14.17
N THR A 304 -10.19 3.85 13.64
CA THR A 304 -8.99 3.48 14.39
C THR A 304 -8.23 4.71 14.87
N GLY A 305 -8.06 5.70 14.00
CA GLY A 305 -7.38 6.94 14.38
C GLY A 305 -8.15 7.78 15.41
N LEU A 306 -9.48 7.83 15.34
CA LEU A 306 -10.31 8.47 16.36
C LEU A 306 -10.20 7.77 17.72
N VAL A 307 -10.22 6.43 17.74
CA VAL A 307 -10.09 5.63 18.98
C VAL A 307 -8.75 5.91 19.67
N TRP A 308 -7.65 5.92 18.92
CA TRP A 308 -6.33 6.19 19.48
C TRP A 308 -6.12 7.66 19.87
N LEU A 309 -6.68 8.60 19.11
CA LEU A 309 -6.65 10.02 19.48
C LEU A 309 -7.37 10.26 20.81
N ALA A 310 -8.58 9.69 20.97
CA ALA A 310 -9.38 9.82 22.19
C ALA A 310 -8.69 9.17 23.41
N SER A 311 -8.06 8.01 23.25
CA SER A 311 -7.35 7.34 24.35
C SER A 311 -6.10 8.12 24.79
N SER A 312 -5.40 8.77 23.85
CA SER A 312 -4.22 9.58 24.15
C SER A 312 -4.54 10.83 24.99
N HIS A 313 -5.72 11.43 24.79
CA HIS A 313 -6.19 12.56 25.60
C HIS A 313 -6.53 12.17 27.04
N LYS A 314 -7.13 11.00 27.26
CA LYS A 314 -7.46 10.51 28.61
C LYS A 314 -6.23 10.24 29.47
N ILE A 315 -5.12 9.79 28.87
CA ILE A 315 -3.87 9.52 29.59
C ILE A 315 -3.20 10.83 30.04
N ARG A 316 -3.31 11.90 29.25
CA ARG A 316 -2.70 13.20 29.58
C ARG A 316 -3.41 13.94 30.72
N ASN A 317 -4.69 13.67 30.96
CA ASN A 317 -5.47 14.31 32.03
C ASN A 317 -5.44 13.53 33.36
N ARG A 318 -4.69 12.42 33.46
CA ARG A 318 -4.59 11.58 34.66
C ARG A 318 -3.20 11.58 35.32
N GLY A 319 -2.27 12.39 34.83
CA GLY A 319 -0.96 12.62 35.43
C GLY A 319 -0.72 14.11 35.59
#